data_AF-A0A498K1G3-F1
#
_entry.id   AF-A0A498K1G3-F1
#
_cell.length_a   1.000
_cell.length_b   1.000
_cell.length_c   1.000
_cell.angle_alpha   90.00
_cell.angle_beta   90.00
_cell.angle_gamma   90.00
#
_symmetry.space_group_name_H-M   'P 1'
#
loop_
_entity.id
_entity.type
_entity.pdbx_description
1 polymer ?
#
loop_
_entity_poly.entity_id
_entity_poly.type
_entity_poly.pdbx_seq_one_letter_code
_entity_poly.pdbx_strand_id
1 'polypeptide(L)'
;MKALLQYFFLLFMFNISTIIITCANTIPAVQHQQLLLLNFKKTFTFPDFSPTASKFISWNSSIDCCSWMGVTCSTNGHVVGLDISNQSISGGIDNSSSLFDLQQLQSLNLANNIFSYGSRIPSAIGKLTNSRYLNLSYSYYDGEGKIPVEISQLTRLAVLDISQSYNMWYRPFESPNLSMVFHNLTDLTEIYLDGVNISAQGNEWCQAISSSLPNLRVLSLSNTLLSGHVDRSLTKLQSLSVIQLDRNEISGPIPGFFANFSNMRVFRWGVLGFFANFSKLAFLHLSSCSLQGTFPKEILQVPTLKIIDLSFNEELHGSLPEFPNNRSLRSLVLGFTKFSGLLPESIGNLKVLETIDLVNYSFNGPIPSSLFSLPLLVELVLSHNRFSGHLSEFSNAYSNLVNLDLSFNNLEGPIPASIFNFGGFGELSLSSNNFSNFPFNGPQHLKNLTFIDL
;
A
#
# COMPACT_ATOMS: atom_id res chain seq x y z
N MET A 1 4.90 -2.16 3.50
CA MET A 1 3.59 -2.82 3.31
C MET A 1 3.64 -4.03 2.36
N LYS A 2 4.36 -4.00 1.23
CA LYS A 2 4.49 -5.15 0.31
C LYS A 2 5.00 -6.45 0.98
N ALA A 3 5.88 -6.36 1.99
CA ALA A 3 6.38 -7.52 2.74
C ALA A 3 5.37 -8.12 3.77
N LEU A 4 4.38 -7.33 4.21
CA LEU A 4 3.36 -7.78 5.17
C LEU A 4 2.19 -8.51 4.49
N LEU A 5 1.91 -8.21 3.21
CA LEU A 5 0.91 -8.93 2.40
C LEU A 5 1.38 -10.33 1.97
N GLN A 6 2.68 -10.51 1.70
CA GLN A 6 3.25 -11.85 1.46
C GLN A 6 3.08 -12.77 2.69
N TYR A 7 3.15 -12.23 3.90
CA TYR A 7 3.00 -12.98 5.14
C TYR A 7 1.56 -13.43 5.44
N PHE A 8 0.56 -12.60 5.11
CA PHE A 8 -0.85 -12.98 5.28
C PHE A 8 -1.30 -14.06 4.28
N PHE A 9 -0.73 -14.07 3.07
CA PHE A 9 -1.00 -15.09 2.05
C PHE A 9 -0.34 -16.44 2.38
N LEU A 10 0.85 -16.42 3.00
CA LEU A 10 1.49 -17.63 3.53
C LEU A 10 0.67 -18.28 4.67
N LEU A 11 0.00 -17.49 5.52
CA LEU A 11 -0.80 -18.01 6.64
C LEU A 11 -2.08 -18.73 6.20
N PHE A 12 -2.62 -18.46 5.00
CA PHE A 12 -3.74 -19.24 4.46
C PHE A 12 -3.31 -20.61 3.90
N MET A 13 -2.01 -20.78 3.62
CA MET A 13 -1.41 -22.01 3.09
C MET A 13 -0.79 -22.92 4.16
N PHE A 14 -0.58 -22.43 5.39
CA PHE A 14 -0.05 -23.22 6.51
C PHE A 14 -1.16 -23.94 7.29
N ASN A 15 -1.77 -24.93 6.66
CA ASN A 15 -2.30 -26.11 7.34
C ASN A 15 -2.00 -27.32 6.45
N ILE A 16 -0.73 -27.75 6.43
CA ILE A 16 -0.33 -28.95 5.72
C ILE A 16 0.38 -29.86 6.72
N SER A 17 -0.34 -30.87 7.19
CA SER A 17 0.26 -32.07 7.76
C SER A 17 1.13 -32.73 6.68
N THR A 18 2.40 -32.97 7.01
CA THR A 18 3.33 -33.70 6.16
C THR A 18 2.88 -35.14 6.02
N ILE A 19 2.42 -35.53 4.82
CA ILE A 19 2.37 -36.93 4.42
C ILE A 19 3.17 -37.06 3.13
N ILE A 20 4.34 -37.69 3.25
CA ILE A 20 5.14 -38.17 2.12
C ILE A 20 4.39 -39.40 1.57
N ILE A 21 3.69 -39.24 0.45
CA ILE A 21 3.21 -40.39 -0.32
C ILE A 21 4.22 -40.64 -1.44
N THR A 22 5.02 -41.69 -1.27
CA THR A 22 5.87 -42.22 -2.34
C THR A 22 5.02 -42.83 -3.45
N CYS A 23 5.40 -42.48 -4.68
CA CYS A 23 4.80 -42.72 -5.99
C CYS A 23 4.25 -44.14 -6.24
N ALA A 24 3.09 -44.23 -6.92
CA ALA A 24 2.83 -45.16 -8.04
C ALA A 24 1.35 -45.23 -8.50
N ASN A 25 0.59 -44.12 -8.49
CA ASN A 25 -0.71 -44.01 -9.19
C ASN A 25 -1.08 -42.53 -9.35
N THR A 26 -0.40 -41.80 -10.24
CA THR A 26 -0.81 -40.43 -10.59
C THR A 26 -2.15 -40.49 -11.32
N ILE A 27 -3.20 -39.91 -10.73
CA ILE A 27 -4.54 -39.81 -11.32
C ILE A 27 -4.42 -39.17 -12.72
N PRO A 28 -5.13 -39.65 -13.75
CA PRO A 28 -5.03 -39.13 -15.13
C PRO A 28 -5.17 -37.60 -15.25
N ALA A 29 -5.93 -36.98 -14.36
CA ALA A 29 -6.12 -35.53 -14.29
C ALA A 29 -4.83 -34.77 -13.93
N VAL A 30 -3.98 -35.32 -13.06
CA VAL A 30 -2.71 -34.72 -12.64
C VAL A 30 -1.70 -34.76 -13.80
N GLN A 31 -1.63 -35.89 -14.52
CA GLN A 31 -0.81 -36.00 -15.72
C GLN A 31 -1.24 -35.02 -16.83
N HIS A 32 -2.54 -34.77 -16.96
CA HIS A 32 -3.05 -33.78 -17.91
C HIS A 32 -2.63 -32.34 -17.51
N GLN A 33 -2.79 -31.95 -16.23
CA GLN A 33 -2.38 -30.61 -15.77
C GLN A 33 -0.86 -30.40 -15.86
N GLN A 34 -0.06 -31.43 -15.60
CA GLN A 34 1.38 -31.40 -15.81
C GLN A 34 1.73 -31.11 -17.27
N LEU A 35 1.03 -31.75 -18.23
CA LEU A 35 1.25 -31.50 -19.66
C LEU A 35 0.86 -30.07 -20.05
N LEU A 36 -0.25 -29.54 -19.53
CA LEU A 36 -0.68 -28.16 -19.76
C LEU A 36 0.37 -27.15 -19.29
N LEU A 37 0.96 -27.37 -18.11
CA LEU A 37 2.02 -26.53 -17.57
C LEU A 37 3.32 -26.63 -18.38
N LEU A 38 3.72 -27.83 -18.82
CA LEU A 38 4.90 -27.98 -19.69
C LEU A 38 4.69 -27.33 -21.05
N ASN A 39 3.49 -27.43 -21.62
CA ASN A 39 3.15 -26.74 -22.86
C ASN A 39 3.17 -25.22 -22.67
N PHE A 40 2.66 -24.72 -21.55
CA PHE A 40 2.72 -23.31 -21.21
C PHE A 40 4.18 -22.83 -21.06
N LYS A 41 5.04 -23.61 -20.39
CA LYS A 41 6.47 -23.29 -20.25
C LYS A 41 7.17 -23.16 -21.60
N LYS A 42 6.80 -23.97 -22.61
CA LYS A 42 7.43 -23.93 -23.94
C LYS A 42 7.15 -22.66 -24.73
N THR A 43 6.11 -21.89 -24.36
CA THR A 43 5.76 -20.66 -25.07
C THR A 43 6.48 -19.42 -24.52
N PHE A 44 7.26 -19.57 -23.45
CA PHE A 44 8.05 -18.49 -22.89
C PHE A 44 9.37 -18.29 -23.63
N THR A 45 9.74 -17.02 -23.76
CA THR A 45 11.07 -16.60 -24.17
C THR A 45 11.81 -16.06 -22.95
N PHE A 46 13.08 -16.45 -22.82
CA PHE A 46 13.97 -16.01 -21.74
C PHE A 46 15.01 -15.05 -22.34
N PRO A 47 15.17 -13.82 -21.83
CA PRO A 47 16.17 -12.89 -22.32
C PRO A 47 17.59 -13.42 -22.11
N ASP A 48 18.45 -13.22 -23.12
CA ASP A 48 19.85 -13.69 -23.11
C ASP A 48 20.71 -13.13 -21.95
N PHE A 49 20.27 -12.02 -21.33
CA PHE A 49 20.99 -11.35 -20.24
C PHE A 49 20.52 -11.72 -18.83
N SER A 50 19.54 -12.62 -18.67
CA SER A 50 18.99 -12.98 -17.36
C SER A 50 19.54 -14.32 -16.86
N PRO A 51 20.32 -14.37 -15.78
CA PRO A 51 20.77 -15.63 -15.20
C PRO A 51 19.60 -16.25 -14.42
N THR A 52 19.02 -17.29 -15.01
CA THR A 52 18.12 -18.30 -14.43
C THR A 52 16.71 -17.85 -14.03
N ALA A 53 15.74 -18.25 -14.84
CA ALA A 53 14.36 -18.41 -14.41
C ALA A 53 14.25 -19.62 -13.46
N SER A 54 14.66 -19.40 -12.21
CA SER A 54 14.93 -20.41 -11.19
C SER A 54 13.76 -21.35 -10.92
N LYS A 55 12.52 -20.85 -11.00
CA LYS A 55 11.32 -21.65 -10.76
C LYS A 55 11.17 -22.78 -11.79
N PHE A 56 11.52 -22.52 -13.05
CA PHE A 56 11.35 -23.49 -14.13
C PHE A 56 12.40 -24.60 -14.17
N ILE A 57 13.47 -24.52 -13.37
CA ILE A 57 14.46 -25.60 -13.23
C ILE A 57 13.78 -26.86 -12.66
N SER A 58 12.87 -26.66 -11.70
CA SER A 58 12.11 -27.76 -11.08
C SER A 58 11.05 -28.36 -12.00
N TRP A 59 10.72 -27.72 -13.12
CA TRP A 59 9.65 -28.18 -14.02
C TRP A 59 10.19 -29.23 -14.98
N ASN A 60 10.07 -30.49 -14.57
CA ASN A 60 10.54 -31.67 -15.30
C ASN A 60 9.44 -32.74 -15.39
N SER A 61 9.33 -33.41 -16.54
CA SER A 61 8.36 -34.48 -16.77
C SER A 61 8.56 -35.70 -15.85
N SER A 62 9.77 -35.90 -15.32
CA SER A 62 10.09 -37.04 -14.46
C SER A 62 9.59 -36.91 -13.01
N ILE A 63 9.10 -35.75 -12.60
CA ILE A 63 8.62 -35.48 -11.23
C ILE A 63 7.21 -34.88 -11.24
N ASP A 64 6.46 -35.14 -10.18
CA ASP A 64 5.10 -34.65 -10.01
C ASP A 64 5.07 -33.10 -10.04
N CYS A 65 4.14 -32.52 -10.81
CA CYS A 65 4.02 -31.07 -10.94
C CYS A 65 3.67 -30.39 -9.62
N CYS A 66 3.06 -31.10 -8.68
CA CYS A 66 2.78 -30.57 -7.34
C CYS A 66 4.05 -30.34 -6.50
N SER A 67 5.20 -30.85 -6.93
CA SER A 67 6.51 -30.57 -6.32
C SER A 67 7.28 -29.44 -7.03
N TRP A 68 6.73 -28.86 -8.11
CA TRP A 68 7.40 -27.82 -8.85
C TRP A 68 7.34 -26.47 -8.11
N MET A 69 8.45 -25.74 -8.14
CA MET A 69 8.50 -24.38 -7.64
C MET A 69 7.48 -23.51 -8.38
N GLY A 70 6.67 -22.78 -7.60
CA GLY A 70 5.61 -21.94 -8.12
C GLY A 70 4.31 -22.68 -8.43
N VAL A 71 4.24 -24.01 -8.34
CA VAL A 71 2.98 -24.76 -8.49
C VAL A 71 2.43 -25.13 -7.12
N THR A 72 1.14 -24.90 -6.93
CA THR A 72 0.41 -25.27 -5.71
C THR A 72 -0.74 -26.21 -6.08
N CYS A 73 -0.82 -27.34 -5.38
CA CYS A 73 -1.90 -28.31 -5.57
C CYS A 73 -2.82 -28.40 -4.35
N SER A 74 -4.08 -28.74 -4.61
CA SER A 74 -5.04 -29.15 -3.58
C SER A 74 -4.67 -30.49 -2.96
N THR A 75 -5.34 -30.86 -1.87
CA THR A 75 -5.22 -32.18 -1.22
C THR A 75 -5.49 -33.35 -2.17
N ASN A 76 -6.25 -33.12 -3.24
CA ASN A 76 -6.60 -34.12 -4.24
C ASN A 76 -5.63 -34.12 -5.45
N GLY A 77 -4.53 -33.36 -5.38
CA GLY A 77 -3.50 -33.30 -6.42
C GLY A 77 -3.80 -32.36 -7.60
N HIS A 78 -4.94 -31.65 -7.60
CA HIS A 78 -5.23 -30.69 -8.66
C HIS A 78 -4.44 -29.40 -8.50
N VAL A 79 -3.88 -28.87 -9.60
CA VAL A 79 -3.23 -27.55 -9.62
C VAL A 79 -4.27 -26.46 -9.32
N VAL A 80 -4.09 -25.75 -8.21
CA VAL A 80 -4.94 -24.65 -7.74
C VAL A 80 -4.20 -23.32 -7.63
N GLY A 81 -2.87 -23.32 -7.66
CA GLY A 81 -2.08 -22.10 -7.65
C GLY A 81 -0.90 -22.17 -8.61
N LEU A 82 -0.64 -21.05 -9.28
CA LEU A 82 0.51 -20.86 -10.15
C LEU A 82 1.15 -19.49 -9.88
N ASP A 83 2.39 -19.49 -9.40
CA ASP A 83 3.22 -18.32 -9.18
C ASP A 83 4.52 -18.40 -9.98
N ILE A 84 4.53 -17.72 -11.12
CA ILE A 84 5.71 -17.54 -11.97
C ILE A 84 6.16 -16.08 -12.00
N SER A 85 5.90 -15.33 -10.92
CA SER A 85 6.37 -13.96 -10.76
C SER A 85 7.90 -13.86 -10.67
N ASN A 86 8.45 -12.70 -11.04
CA ASN A 86 9.88 -12.38 -10.99
C ASN A 86 10.77 -13.38 -11.76
N GLN A 87 10.35 -13.81 -12.95
CA GLN A 87 11.12 -14.76 -13.77
C GLN A 87 11.71 -14.12 -15.03
N SER A 88 11.48 -12.82 -15.24
CA SER A 88 11.90 -12.09 -16.44
C SER A 88 11.47 -12.80 -17.73
N ILE A 89 10.32 -13.47 -17.73
CA ILE A 89 9.79 -14.17 -18.90
C ILE A 89 9.01 -13.23 -19.81
N SER A 90 9.12 -13.46 -21.12
CA SER A 90 8.30 -12.82 -22.15
C SER A 90 7.53 -13.86 -22.97
N GLY A 91 6.50 -13.43 -23.70
CA GLY A 91 5.65 -14.31 -24.49
C GLY A 91 4.75 -15.25 -23.68
N GLY A 92 4.05 -16.13 -24.40
CA GLY A 92 3.32 -17.27 -23.84
C GLY A 92 1.94 -17.05 -23.25
N ILE A 93 1.52 -15.79 -23.07
CA ILE A 93 0.22 -15.42 -22.50
C ILE A 93 -0.64 -14.75 -23.57
N ASP A 94 -1.22 -15.58 -24.45
CA ASP A 94 -2.23 -15.18 -25.44
C ASP A 94 -3.52 -16.03 -25.26
N ASN A 95 -4.60 -15.68 -25.97
CA ASN A 95 -5.91 -16.34 -25.82
C ASN A 95 -5.92 -17.87 -26.04
N SER A 96 -4.90 -18.43 -26.70
CA SER A 96 -4.71 -19.86 -26.95
C SER A 96 -3.82 -20.57 -25.92
N SER A 97 -3.30 -19.83 -24.94
CA SER A 97 -2.40 -20.37 -23.92
C SER A 97 -3.07 -21.49 -23.11
N SER A 98 -2.34 -22.60 -22.93
CA SER A 98 -2.77 -23.74 -22.11
C SER A 98 -2.94 -23.41 -20.62
N LEU A 99 -2.46 -22.23 -20.18
CA LEU A 99 -2.77 -21.66 -18.87
C LEU A 99 -4.28 -21.62 -18.62
N PHE A 100 -5.06 -21.23 -19.62
CA PHE A 100 -6.51 -21.03 -19.48
C PHE A 100 -7.32 -22.33 -19.47
N ASP A 101 -6.66 -23.48 -19.66
CA ASP A 101 -7.25 -24.82 -19.53
C ASP A 101 -7.13 -25.37 -18.10
N LEU A 102 -6.40 -24.68 -17.21
CA LEU A 102 -6.30 -25.01 -15.78
C LEU A 102 -7.55 -24.56 -15.02
N GLN A 103 -8.68 -25.22 -15.26
CA GLN A 103 -10.01 -24.83 -14.75
C GLN A 103 -10.13 -24.79 -13.22
N GLN A 104 -9.23 -25.49 -12.49
CA GLN A 104 -9.23 -25.52 -11.01
C GLN A 104 -8.34 -24.41 -10.40
N LEU A 105 -7.74 -23.56 -11.22
CA LEU A 105 -6.84 -22.52 -10.74
C LEU A 105 -7.61 -21.49 -9.90
N GLN A 106 -7.12 -21.26 -8.69
CA GLN A 106 -7.65 -20.30 -7.71
C GLN A 106 -6.70 -19.11 -7.50
N SER A 107 -5.40 -19.32 -7.70
CA SER A 107 -4.39 -18.28 -7.53
C SER A 107 -3.47 -18.23 -8.74
N LEU A 108 -3.40 -17.08 -9.40
CA LEU A 108 -2.49 -16.83 -10.51
C LEU A 108 -1.65 -15.59 -10.21
N ASN A 109 -0.33 -15.76 -10.13
CA ASN A 109 0.63 -14.69 -9.97
C ASN A 109 1.64 -14.69 -11.13
N LEU A 110 1.52 -13.66 -11.96
CA LEU A 110 2.36 -13.41 -13.13
C LEU A 110 3.23 -12.16 -12.96
N ALA A 111 3.25 -11.57 -11.75
CA ALA A 111 3.81 -10.25 -11.51
C ALA A 111 5.30 -10.12 -11.83
N ASN A 112 5.72 -8.89 -12.15
CA ASN A 112 7.12 -8.52 -12.39
C ASN A 112 7.81 -9.44 -13.42
N ASN A 113 7.15 -9.64 -14.55
CA ASN A 113 7.69 -10.26 -15.75
C ASN A 113 7.75 -9.23 -16.89
N ILE A 114 8.15 -9.64 -18.09
CA ILE A 114 8.37 -8.73 -19.22
C ILE A 114 7.55 -9.20 -20.43
N PHE A 115 6.23 -9.35 -20.26
CA PHE A 115 5.38 -9.77 -21.37
C PHE A 115 5.48 -8.73 -22.49
N SER A 116 5.86 -9.17 -23.69
CA SER A 116 6.46 -8.33 -24.73
C SER A 116 5.66 -7.09 -25.12
N TYR A 117 6.36 -6.09 -25.66
CA TYR A 117 5.81 -4.93 -26.37
C TYR A 117 4.67 -5.34 -27.34
N GLY A 118 3.50 -4.74 -27.18
CA GLY A 118 2.28 -5.01 -27.94
C GLY A 118 1.34 -6.06 -27.33
N SER A 119 1.74 -6.73 -26.25
CA SER A 119 0.92 -7.74 -25.58
C SER A 119 -0.20 -7.08 -24.77
N ARG A 120 -1.41 -7.64 -24.86
CA ARG A 120 -2.57 -7.24 -24.06
C ARG A 120 -2.88 -8.36 -23.07
N ILE A 121 -3.55 -8.02 -21.97
CA ILE A 121 -4.13 -9.05 -21.09
C ILE A 121 -5.14 -9.85 -21.92
N PRO A 122 -4.98 -11.18 -22.10
CA PRO A 122 -5.86 -11.97 -22.96
C PRO A 122 -7.28 -12.04 -22.39
N SER A 123 -8.30 -11.92 -23.24
CA SER A 123 -9.70 -12.11 -22.84
C SER A 123 -9.99 -13.51 -22.30
N ALA A 124 -9.19 -14.51 -22.70
CA ALA A 124 -9.25 -15.86 -22.16
C ALA A 124 -9.01 -15.95 -20.64
N ILE A 125 -8.53 -14.88 -19.99
CA ILE A 125 -8.47 -14.78 -18.53
C ILE A 125 -9.81 -15.06 -17.86
N GLY A 126 -10.93 -14.70 -18.50
CA GLY A 126 -12.28 -14.96 -18.00
C GLY A 126 -12.64 -16.45 -17.87
N LYS A 127 -11.89 -17.35 -18.53
CA LYS A 127 -12.07 -18.80 -18.38
C LYS A 127 -11.68 -19.32 -16.99
N LEU A 128 -10.83 -18.59 -16.25
CA LEU A 128 -10.33 -19.01 -14.93
C LEU A 128 -11.34 -18.72 -13.81
N THR A 129 -12.60 -19.12 -13.98
CA THR A 129 -13.74 -18.75 -13.12
C THR A 129 -13.62 -19.16 -11.64
N ASN A 130 -12.70 -20.06 -11.30
CA ASN A 130 -12.37 -20.43 -9.92
C ASN A 130 -11.34 -19.51 -9.24
N SER A 131 -10.80 -18.54 -9.96
CA SER A 131 -9.78 -17.61 -9.47
C SER A 131 -10.32 -16.77 -8.31
N ARG A 132 -9.57 -16.76 -7.22
CA ARG A 132 -9.74 -15.91 -6.04
C ARG A 132 -8.65 -14.84 -5.96
N TYR A 133 -7.50 -15.11 -6.56
CA TYR A 133 -6.35 -14.21 -6.58
C TYR A 133 -5.79 -14.11 -7.99
N LEU A 134 -5.71 -12.90 -8.53
CA LEU A 134 -5.13 -12.61 -9.82
C LEU A 134 -4.16 -11.43 -9.70
N ASN A 135 -2.87 -11.69 -9.95
CA ASN A 135 -1.83 -10.67 -9.96
C ASN A 135 -1.09 -10.67 -11.29
N LEU A 136 -1.24 -9.58 -12.05
CA LEU A 136 -0.59 -9.27 -13.32
C LEU A 136 0.29 -8.02 -13.23
N SER A 137 0.62 -7.60 -12.00
CA SER A 137 1.28 -6.31 -11.75
C SER A 137 2.69 -6.24 -12.32
N TYR A 138 3.13 -5.03 -12.68
CA TYR A 138 4.49 -4.73 -13.13
C TYR A 138 5.00 -5.64 -14.25
N SER A 139 4.11 -6.14 -15.11
CA SER A 139 4.46 -7.17 -16.10
C SER A 139 4.66 -6.62 -17.53
N TYR A 140 4.82 -5.30 -17.63
CA TYR A 140 5.14 -4.52 -18.83
C TYR A 140 4.20 -4.77 -20.03
N TYR A 141 2.88 -4.56 -19.86
CA TYR A 141 1.95 -4.56 -21.00
C TYR A 141 2.02 -3.22 -21.75
N ASP A 142 3.01 -3.04 -22.61
CA ASP A 142 3.14 -1.83 -23.44
C ASP A 142 2.29 -1.96 -24.70
N GLY A 143 1.21 -1.19 -24.80
CA GLY A 143 0.38 -1.09 -25.99
C GLY A 143 -0.96 -0.43 -25.68
N GLU A 144 -1.76 -0.17 -26.71
CA GLU A 144 -3.17 0.24 -26.64
C GLU A 144 -4.08 -0.87 -26.04
N GLY A 145 -3.56 -1.65 -25.09
CA GLY A 145 -4.28 -2.69 -24.39
C GLY A 145 -5.26 -2.10 -23.40
N LYS A 146 -6.48 -2.62 -23.43
CA LYS A 146 -7.49 -2.35 -22.41
C LYS A 146 -7.53 -3.52 -21.44
N ILE A 147 -7.94 -3.26 -20.21
CA ILE A 147 -8.30 -4.35 -19.29
C ILE A 147 -9.49 -5.10 -19.94
N PRO A 148 -9.39 -6.43 -20.15
CA PRO A 148 -10.48 -7.17 -20.77
C PRO A 148 -11.71 -7.20 -19.87
N VAL A 149 -12.89 -6.98 -20.45
CA VAL A 149 -14.18 -7.02 -19.72
C VAL A 149 -14.46 -8.43 -19.18
N GLU A 150 -13.83 -9.45 -19.76
CA GLU A 150 -13.91 -10.84 -19.35
C GLU A 150 -13.39 -11.08 -17.92
N ILE A 151 -12.64 -10.15 -17.31
CA ILE A 151 -12.35 -10.20 -15.87
C ILE A 151 -13.65 -10.21 -15.04
N SER A 152 -14.73 -9.59 -15.53
CA SER A 152 -16.04 -9.63 -14.86
C SER A 152 -16.65 -11.04 -14.74
N GLN A 153 -16.11 -12.03 -15.45
CA GLN A 153 -16.52 -13.44 -15.34
C GLN A 153 -15.90 -14.13 -14.12
N LEU A 154 -14.88 -13.53 -13.50
CA LEU A 154 -14.17 -14.07 -12.34
C LEU A 154 -14.93 -13.75 -11.03
N THR A 155 -16.17 -14.21 -10.92
CA THR A 155 -17.10 -13.80 -9.84
C THR A 155 -16.65 -14.19 -8.43
N ARG A 156 -15.67 -15.10 -8.30
CA ARG A 156 -15.05 -15.54 -7.03
C ARG A 156 -13.79 -14.74 -6.66
N LEU A 157 -13.40 -13.79 -7.49
CA LEU A 157 -12.16 -13.04 -7.34
C LEU A 157 -12.24 -12.17 -6.08
N ALA A 158 -11.31 -12.39 -5.16
CA ALA A 158 -11.19 -11.65 -3.91
C ALA A 158 -10.10 -10.57 -3.99
N VAL A 159 -9.06 -10.80 -4.80
CA VAL A 159 -7.93 -9.88 -5.00
C VAL A 159 -7.61 -9.76 -6.48
N LEU A 160 -7.59 -8.52 -6.97
CA LEU A 160 -7.15 -8.17 -8.31
C LEU A 160 -6.02 -7.14 -8.23
N ASP A 161 -4.84 -7.51 -8.72
CA ASP A 161 -3.72 -6.60 -8.89
C ASP A 161 -3.28 -6.57 -10.34
N ILE A 162 -3.50 -5.43 -10.99
CA ILE A 162 -3.07 -5.17 -12.37
C ILE A 162 -2.25 -3.88 -12.46
N SER A 163 -1.65 -3.49 -11.33
CA SER A 163 -0.84 -2.28 -11.19
C SER A 163 0.32 -2.26 -12.18
N GLN A 164 0.65 -1.11 -12.74
CA GLN A 164 1.73 -0.94 -13.70
C GLN A 164 2.78 0.05 -13.19
N SER A 165 4.02 -0.11 -13.65
CA SER A 165 5.04 0.92 -13.47
C SER A 165 4.69 2.12 -14.33
N TYR A 166 4.48 3.28 -13.71
CA TYR A 166 4.35 4.53 -14.46
C TYR A 166 5.71 4.95 -14.99
N ASN A 167 5.86 4.94 -16.30
CA ASN A 167 7.01 5.48 -16.99
C ASN A 167 6.51 6.59 -17.91
N MET A 168 7.02 7.81 -17.75
CA MET A 168 6.62 9.01 -18.52
C MET A 168 6.74 8.85 -20.04
N TRP A 169 7.42 7.81 -20.51
CA TRP A 169 7.72 7.55 -21.91
C TRP A 169 6.67 6.67 -22.60
N TYR A 170 5.74 6.07 -21.85
CA TYR A 170 4.75 5.13 -22.37
C TYR A 170 3.34 5.64 -22.15
N ARG A 171 2.45 5.40 -23.13
CA ARG A 171 1.03 5.72 -22.96
C ARG A 171 0.45 4.79 -21.89
N PRO A 172 -0.17 5.33 -20.83
CA PRO A 172 -0.66 4.49 -19.75
C PRO A 172 -1.82 3.61 -20.23
N PHE A 173 -1.86 2.38 -19.71
CA PHE A 173 -2.83 1.34 -20.06
C PHE A 173 -4.25 1.85 -19.81
N GLU A 174 -5.10 1.90 -20.84
CA GLU A 174 -6.45 2.48 -20.74
C GLU A 174 -7.39 1.49 -20.05
N SER A 175 -7.94 1.87 -18.90
CA SER A 175 -8.99 1.08 -18.27
C SER A 175 -10.29 1.20 -19.04
N PRO A 176 -11.03 0.10 -19.27
CA PRO A 176 -12.44 0.16 -19.60
C PRO A 176 -13.24 0.82 -18.47
N ASN A 177 -14.50 1.11 -18.76
CA ASN A 177 -15.47 1.60 -17.78
C ASN A 177 -15.50 0.66 -16.54
N LEU A 178 -15.11 1.17 -15.37
CA LEU A 178 -14.99 0.37 -14.14
C LEU A 178 -16.30 -0.33 -13.79
N SER A 179 -17.44 0.33 -14.02
CA SER A 179 -18.77 -0.23 -13.80
C SER A 179 -19.00 -1.49 -14.63
N MET A 180 -18.43 -1.57 -15.84
CA MET A 180 -18.53 -2.77 -16.69
C MET A 180 -17.63 -3.90 -16.22
N VAL A 181 -16.40 -3.61 -15.76
CA VAL A 181 -15.49 -4.68 -15.32
C VAL A 181 -15.90 -5.23 -13.96
N PHE A 182 -16.39 -4.37 -13.07
CA PHE A 182 -16.60 -4.74 -11.67
C PHE A 182 -18.04 -5.16 -11.34
N HIS A 183 -19.01 -5.01 -12.25
CA HIS A 183 -20.43 -5.25 -11.94
C HIS A 183 -20.75 -6.59 -11.27
N ASN A 184 -20.01 -7.66 -11.59
CA ASN A 184 -20.23 -9.01 -11.05
C ASN A 184 -19.19 -9.44 -9.99
N LEU A 185 -18.23 -8.58 -9.64
CA LEU A 185 -17.12 -8.92 -8.75
C LEU A 185 -17.44 -8.64 -7.28
N THR A 186 -18.59 -9.13 -6.81
CA THR A 186 -19.10 -8.80 -5.46
C THR A 186 -18.26 -9.37 -4.32
N ASP A 187 -17.49 -10.42 -4.57
CA ASP A 187 -16.54 -11.03 -3.63
C ASP A 187 -15.20 -10.27 -3.54
N LEU A 188 -14.98 -9.27 -4.40
CA LEU A 188 -13.71 -8.55 -4.47
C LEU A 188 -13.51 -7.70 -3.21
N THR A 189 -12.41 -7.97 -2.53
CA THR A 189 -12.02 -7.31 -1.28
C THR A 189 -10.82 -6.39 -1.45
N GLU A 190 -9.99 -6.61 -2.46
CA GLU A 190 -8.81 -5.78 -2.71
C GLU A 190 -8.65 -5.52 -4.20
N ILE A 191 -8.51 -4.23 -4.56
CA ILE A 191 -8.14 -3.83 -5.91
C ILE A 191 -6.88 -2.97 -5.88
N TYR A 192 -5.97 -3.27 -6.80
CA TYR A 192 -4.75 -2.51 -7.04
C TYR A 192 -4.66 -2.20 -8.53
N LEU A 193 -4.86 -0.92 -8.86
CA LEU A 193 -4.82 -0.39 -10.23
C LEU A 193 -3.74 0.70 -10.37
N ASP A 194 -2.75 0.73 -9.49
CA ASP A 194 -1.75 1.81 -9.48
C ASP A 194 -1.08 1.91 -10.86
N GLY A 195 -0.93 3.12 -11.41
CA GLY A 195 -0.33 3.33 -12.74
C GLY A 195 -1.22 2.97 -13.94
N VAL A 196 -2.46 2.52 -13.73
CA VAL A 196 -3.44 2.28 -14.83
C VAL A 196 -4.20 3.57 -15.13
N ASN A 197 -4.39 3.93 -16.40
CA ASN A 197 -5.16 5.12 -16.77
C ASN A 197 -6.66 4.87 -16.58
N ILE A 198 -7.25 5.53 -15.58
CA ILE A 198 -8.70 5.51 -15.30
C ILE A 198 -9.31 6.93 -15.41
N SER A 199 -8.67 7.83 -16.16
CA SER A 199 -9.13 9.22 -16.33
C SER A 199 -10.53 9.34 -16.95
N ALA A 200 -10.93 8.39 -17.80
CA ALA A 200 -12.22 8.40 -18.50
C ALA A 200 -13.44 8.34 -17.57
N GLN A 201 -13.23 7.93 -16.33
CA GLN A 201 -14.23 7.77 -15.29
C GLN A 201 -14.62 9.14 -14.71
N GLY A 202 -13.77 10.17 -14.89
CA GLY A 202 -14.01 11.53 -14.43
C GLY A 202 -14.48 11.56 -12.98
N ASN A 203 -15.60 12.23 -12.70
CA ASN A 203 -16.19 12.33 -11.36
C ASN A 203 -16.98 11.08 -10.91
N GLU A 204 -17.18 10.09 -11.78
CA GLU A 204 -18.09 8.95 -11.51
C GLU A 204 -17.38 7.75 -10.87
N TRP A 205 -16.05 7.80 -10.74
CA TRP A 205 -15.25 6.67 -10.25
C TRP A 205 -15.68 6.18 -8.85
N CYS A 206 -15.98 7.10 -7.93
CA CYS A 206 -16.45 6.76 -6.58
C CYS A 206 -17.74 5.94 -6.64
N GLN A 207 -18.68 6.35 -7.49
CA GLN A 207 -19.97 5.69 -7.64
C GLN A 207 -19.83 4.36 -8.40
N ALA A 208 -18.97 4.29 -9.43
CA ALA A 208 -18.66 3.07 -10.16
C ALA A 208 -18.11 1.97 -9.24
N ILE A 209 -17.15 2.32 -8.38
CA ILE A 209 -16.54 1.39 -7.42
C ILE A 209 -17.52 1.04 -6.30
N SER A 210 -18.13 2.03 -5.66
CA SER A 210 -18.99 1.82 -4.50
C SER A 210 -20.29 1.07 -4.80
N SER A 211 -20.79 1.14 -6.03
CA SER A 211 -21.97 0.37 -6.45
C SER A 211 -21.65 -1.09 -6.79
N SER A 212 -20.43 -1.37 -7.25
CA SER A 212 -20.06 -2.69 -7.76
C SER A 212 -19.35 -3.56 -6.71
N LEU A 213 -18.63 -2.94 -5.76
CA LEU A 213 -17.69 -3.63 -4.87
C LEU A 213 -18.05 -3.46 -3.38
N PRO A 214 -19.19 -3.98 -2.89
CA PRO A 214 -19.69 -3.69 -1.54
C PRO A 214 -18.76 -4.17 -0.40
N ASN A 215 -17.94 -5.18 -0.66
CA ASN A 215 -17.04 -5.81 0.32
C ASN A 215 -15.61 -5.26 0.28
N LEU A 216 -15.37 -4.18 -0.47
CA LEU A 216 -14.03 -3.66 -0.69
C LEU A 216 -13.36 -3.20 0.61
N ARG A 217 -12.12 -3.67 0.82
CA ARG A 217 -11.26 -3.39 1.97
C ARG A 217 -10.05 -2.55 1.60
N VAL A 218 -9.47 -2.82 0.43
CA VAL A 218 -8.29 -2.13 -0.08
C VAL A 218 -8.62 -1.54 -1.45
N LEU A 219 -8.46 -0.22 -1.55
CA LEU A 219 -8.57 0.53 -2.78
C LEU A 219 -7.25 1.24 -3.05
N SER A 220 -6.49 0.77 -4.05
CA SER A 220 -5.25 1.41 -4.49
C SER A 220 -5.36 1.84 -5.94
N LEU A 221 -5.34 3.16 -6.15
CA LEU A 221 -5.45 3.85 -7.44
C LEU A 221 -4.37 4.93 -7.56
N SER A 222 -3.18 4.72 -7.00
CA SER A 222 -2.09 5.70 -7.09
C SER A 222 -1.70 5.94 -8.53
N ASN A 223 -1.53 7.21 -8.91
CA ASN A 223 -1.02 7.60 -10.22
C ASN A 223 -1.84 7.01 -11.39
N THR A 224 -3.15 7.24 -11.35
CA THR A 224 -4.10 6.69 -12.34
C THR A 224 -4.72 7.77 -13.23
N LEU A 225 -4.18 9.00 -13.17
CA LEU A 225 -4.72 10.20 -13.84
C LEU A 225 -6.17 10.49 -13.44
N LEU A 226 -6.56 10.05 -12.24
CA LEU A 226 -7.90 10.25 -11.74
C LEU A 226 -8.10 11.73 -11.40
N SER A 227 -9.17 12.32 -11.92
CA SER A 227 -9.54 13.71 -11.63
C SER A 227 -10.88 13.76 -10.88
N GLY A 228 -11.34 14.96 -10.59
CA GLY A 228 -12.61 15.16 -9.89
C GLY A 228 -12.47 15.23 -8.39
N HIS A 229 -13.52 14.85 -7.65
CA HIS A 229 -13.56 14.93 -6.20
C HIS A 229 -13.91 13.57 -5.58
N VAL A 230 -13.56 13.39 -4.31
CA VAL A 230 -14.01 12.24 -3.52
C VAL A 230 -15.49 12.44 -3.18
N ASP A 231 -16.35 11.61 -3.78
CA ASP A 231 -17.80 11.68 -3.60
C ASP A 231 -18.30 10.84 -2.39
N ARG A 232 -19.46 11.23 -1.85
CA ARG A 232 -20.11 10.59 -0.69
C ARG A 232 -20.52 9.14 -0.94
N SER A 233 -20.65 8.71 -2.19
CA SER A 233 -20.97 7.32 -2.54
C SER A 233 -20.00 6.29 -1.92
N LEU A 234 -18.74 6.65 -1.66
CA LEU A 234 -17.77 5.78 -0.96
C LEU A 234 -18.23 5.37 0.44
N THR A 235 -19.15 6.09 1.08
CA THR A 235 -19.73 5.70 2.39
C THR A 235 -20.47 4.36 2.35
N LYS A 236 -20.81 3.84 1.16
CA LYS A 236 -21.36 2.49 0.97
C LYS A 236 -20.32 1.39 1.25
N LEU A 237 -19.03 1.69 1.11
CA LEU A 237 -17.92 0.75 1.30
C LEU A 237 -17.56 0.59 2.78
N GLN A 238 -18.43 -0.09 3.52
CA GLN A 238 -18.30 -0.21 4.98
C GLN A 238 -17.15 -1.12 5.43
N SER A 239 -16.54 -1.89 4.51
CA SER A 239 -15.37 -2.73 4.80
C SER A 239 -14.04 -2.01 4.54
N LEU A 240 -14.08 -0.78 4.02
CA LEU A 240 -12.89 -0.07 3.56
C LEU A 240 -11.92 0.22 4.71
N SER A 241 -10.65 -0.07 4.49
CA SER A 241 -9.58 -0.01 5.50
C SER A 241 -8.31 0.66 4.98
N VAL A 242 -8.04 0.54 3.68
CA VAL A 242 -6.92 1.14 2.99
C VAL A 242 -7.46 1.93 1.80
N ILE A 243 -7.11 3.20 1.76
CA ILE A 243 -7.40 4.10 0.64
C ILE A 243 -6.09 4.72 0.21
N GLN A 244 -5.67 4.42 -1.00
CA GLN A 244 -4.44 4.91 -1.58
C GLN A 244 -4.72 5.54 -2.93
N LEU A 245 -4.69 6.87 -2.98
CA LEU A 245 -5.03 7.68 -4.15
C LEU A 245 -3.91 8.67 -4.50
N ASP A 246 -2.69 8.41 -4.04
CA ASP A 246 -1.55 9.32 -4.25
C ASP A 246 -1.33 9.66 -5.72
N ARG A 247 -0.78 10.84 -6.00
CA ARG A 247 -0.31 11.25 -7.34
C ARG A 247 -1.45 11.26 -8.37
N ASN A 248 -2.62 11.77 -8.00
CA ASN A 248 -3.76 11.94 -8.89
C ASN A 248 -4.16 13.42 -8.99
N GLU A 249 -5.03 13.75 -9.93
CA GLU A 249 -5.58 15.11 -10.12
C GLU A 249 -6.88 15.32 -9.31
N ILE A 250 -7.05 14.57 -8.21
CA ILE A 250 -8.20 14.70 -7.33
C ILE A 250 -8.13 16.05 -6.64
N SER A 251 -9.22 16.81 -6.74
CA SER A 251 -9.36 18.17 -6.25
C SER A 251 -10.56 18.31 -5.31
N GLY A 252 -10.66 19.47 -4.68
CA GLY A 252 -11.72 19.78 -3.73
C GLY A 252 -11.39 19.38 -2.29
N PRO A 253 -12.35 19.57 -1.36
CA PRO A 253 -12.16 19.28 0.05
C PRO A 253 -12.15 17.79 0.34
N ILE A 254 -11.31 17.40 1.29
CA ILE A 254 -11.34 16.04 1.85
C ILE A 254 -12.66 15.87 2.63
N PRO A 255 -13.52 14.90 2.28
CA PRO A 255 -14.79 14.73 2.95
C PRO A 255 -14.63 14.22 4.39
N GLY A 256 -15.33 14.85 5.34
CA GLY A 256 -15.31 14.43 6.76
C GLY A 256 -15.88 13.05 7.04
N PHE A 257 -16.58 12.42 6.07
CA PHE A 257 -17.10 11.07 6.25
C PHE A 257 -16.01 10.01 6.41
N PHE A 258 -14.74 10.30 6.08
CA PHE A 258 -13.64 9.37 6.37
C PHE A 258 -13.54 9.05 7.87
N ALA A 259 -13.93 9.98 8.74
CA ALA A 259 -14.02 9.73 10.18
C ALA A 259 -15.10 8.69 10.53
N ASN A 260 -16.14 8.54 9.69
CA ASN A 260 -17.24 7.59 9.91
C ASN A 260 -16.87 6.13 9.59
N PHE A 261 -15.80 5.87 8.84
CA PHE A 261 -15.21 4.54 8.63
C PHE A 261 -14.55 3.95 9.89
N SER A 262 -14.84 4.52 11.05
CA SER A 262 -14.42 4.04 12.36
C SER A 262 -15.59 3.77 13.32
N ASN A 263 -16.81 4.15 12.92
CA ASN A 263 -17.98 4.03 13.78
C ASN A 263 -18.43 2.57 13.85
N MET A 264 -18.09 1.90 14.96
CA MET A 264 -18.78 0.70 15.40
C MET A 264 -20.28 1.00 15.52
N ARG A 265 -21.07 0.53 14.55
CA ARG A 265 -22.51 0.39 14.73
C ARG A 265 -22.80 -1.08 15.00
N VAL A 266 -22.90 -1.43 16.29
CA VAL A 266 -23.49 -2.71 16.69
C VAL A 266 -24.99 -2.57 16.51
N PHE A 267 -25.55 -3.11 15.43
CA PHE A 267 -26.99 -3.24 15.30
C PHE A 267 -27.44 -4.38 16.21
N ARG A 268 -28.23 -4.08 17.25
CA ARG A 268 -28.94 -5.10 18.02
C ARG A 268 -30.19 -5.50 17.24
N TRP A 269 -30.16 -6.63 16.54
CA TRP A 269 -31.38 -7.34 16.18
C TRP A 269 -31.48 -8.63 17.00
N GLY A 270 -32.71 -9.01 17.34
CA GLY A 270 -32.99 -10.04 18.33
C GLY A 270 -32.42 -11.42 18.00
N VAL A 271 -32.07 -12.11 19.09
CA VAL A 271 -31.97 -13.55 19.36
C VAL A 271 -31.00 -14.43 18.53
N LEU A 272 -30.60 -14.17 17.29
CA LEU A 272 -29.59 -15.01 16.62
C LEU A 272 -28.72 -14.24 15.62
N GLY A 273 -27.62 -13.64 16.10
CA GLY A 273 -26.52 -13.17 15.24
C GLY A 273 -25.95 -11.81 15.63
N PHE A 274 -24.77 -11.81 16.26
CA PHE A 274 -23.92 -10.63 16.35
C PHE A 274 -23.24 -10.40 15.00
N PHE A 275 -23.58 -9.32 14.29
CA PHE A 275 -22.73 -8.81 13.21
C PHE A 275 -22.24 -7.42 13.61
N ALA A 276 -20.96 -7.31 13.95
CA ALA A 276 -20.28 -6.03 14.05
C ALA A 276 -19.84 -5.58 12.65
N ASN A 277 -20.04 -4.31 12.33
CA ASN A 277 -19.55 -3.69 11.12
C ASN A 277 -18.10 -3.21 11.35
N PHE A 278 -17.15 -3.66 10.53
CA PHE A 278 -15.70 -3.58 10.81
C PHE A 278 -14.95 -2.60 9.93
N SER A 279 -15.52 -1.44 9.62
CA SER A 279 -14.69 -0.38 9.04
C SER A 279 -13.64 0.04 10.09
N LYS A 280 -12.37 -0.13 9.72
CA LYS A 280 -11.20 0.16 10.54
C LYS A 280 -10.20 0.91 9.68
N LEU A 281 -10.61 2.07 9.14
CA LEU A 281 -9.73 2.90 8.32
C LEU A 281 -8.36 3.00 9.01
N ALA A 282 -7.36 2.47 8.34
CA ALA A 282 -6.02 2.27 8.88
C ALA A 282 -4.99 3.03 8.05
N PHE A 283 -5.23 3.18 6.75
CA PHE A 283 -4.33 3.87 5.82
C PHE A 283 -5.13 4.83 4.97
N LEU A 284 -4.75 6.10 5.01
CA LEU A 284 -5.29 7.15 4.14
C LEU A 284 -4.13 7.88 3.47
N HIS A 285 -3.89 7.53 2.22
CA HIS A 285 -2.81 8.07 1.41
C HIS A 285 -3.42 8.89 0.27
N LEU A 286 -3.19 10.20 0.33
CA LEU A 286 -3.73 11.22 -0.56
C LEU A 286 -2.63 12.21 -0.97
N SER A 287 -1.37 11.78 -0.97
CA SER A 287 -0.23 12.65 -1.26
C SER A 287 -0.20 13.06 -2.73
N SER A 288 0.37 14.23 -3.03
CA SER A 288 0.51 14.73 -4.40
C SER A 288 -0.81 14.74 -5.17
N CYS A 289 -1.87 15.24 -4.54
CA CYS A 289 -3.15 15.52 -5.19
C CYS A 289 -3.35 17.04 -5.33
N SER A 290 -4.49 17.44 -5.88
CA SER A 290 -4.91 18.86 -5.98
C SER A 290 -5.91 19.21 -4.86
N LEU A 291 -5.76 18.61 -3.67
CA LEU A 291 -6.72 18.77 -2.58
C LEU A 291 -6.62 20.16 -1.98
N GLN A 292 -7.77 20.72 -1.64
CA GLN A 292 -7.88 22.11 -1.19
C GLN A 292 -8.89 22.26 -0.05
N GLY A 293 -8.90 23.43 0.59
CA GLY A 293 -9.83 23.72 1.68
C GLY A 293 -9.34 23.19 3.03
N THR A 294 -10.23 23.06 4.02
CA THR A 294 -9.84 22.68 5.38
C THR A 294 -9.99 21.18 5.61
N PHE A 295 -8.91 20.55 6.08
CA PHE A 295 -8.90 19.15 6.47
C PHE A 295 -9.82 18.90 7.69
N PRO A 296 -10.73 17.91 7.64
CA PRO A 296 -11.55 17.51 8.79
C PRO A 296 -10.69 16.83 9.87
N LYS A 297 -10.29 17.58 10.90
CA LYS A 297 -9.38 17.13 11.97
C LYS A 297 -9.86 15.90 12.72
N GLU A 298 -11.16 15.59 12.71
CA GLU A 298 -11.74 14.39 13.32
C GLU A 298 -11.18 13.10 12.71
N ILE A 299 -10.74 13.15 11.45
CA ILE A 299 -10.09 12.01 10.77
C ILE A 299 -8.78 11.64 11.48
N LEU A 300 -7.99 12.63 11.94
CA LEU A 300 -6.75 12.39 12.70
C LEU A 300 -6.99 11.73 14.06
N GLN A 301 -8.24 11.77 14.56
CA GLN A 301 -8.64 11.16 15.83
C GLN A 301 -9.30 9.79 15.66
N VAL A 302 -9.33 9.22 14.44
CA VAL A 302 -9.85 7.88 14.19
C VAL A 302 -9.00 6.83 14.95
N PRO A 303 -9.60 5.99 15.83
CA PRO A 303 -8.83 5.07 16.68
C PRO A 303 -7.98 4.04 15.93
N THR A 304 -8.44 3.64 14.74
CA THR A 304 -7.83 2.59 13.92
C THR A 304 -6.80 3.11 12.93
N LEU A 305 -6.73 4.45 12.75
CA LEU A 305 -5.85 5.07 11.77
C LEU A 305 -4.40 4.86 12.19
N LYS A 306 -3.59 4.33 11.27
CA LYS A 306 -2.18 4.02 11.48
C LYS A 306 -1.29 4.92 10.64
N ILE A 307 -1.66 5.15 9.40
CA ILE A 307 -0.87 5.99 8.49
C ILE A 307 -1.81 6.98 7.83
N ILE A 308 -1.38 8.23 7.84
CA ILE A 308 -1.96 9.28 7.02
C ILE A 308 -0.86 10.04 6.31
N ASP A 309 -0.99 10.13 4.99
CA ASP A 309 -0.12 10.92 4.14
C ASP A 309 -0.97 11.85 3.29
N LEU A 310 -0.85 13.15 3.56
CA LEU A 310 -1.52 14.24 2.82
C LEU A 310 -0.50 15.15 2.14
N SER A 311 0.77 14.73 2.07
CA SER A 311 1.85 15.60 1.63
C SER A 311 1.66 16.10 0.19
N PHE A 312 2.30 17.21 -0.14
CA PHE A 312 2.24 17.81 -1.49
C PHE A 312 0.81 18.13 -1.95
N ASN A 313 -0.01 18.66 -1.03
CA ASN A 313 -1.31 19.28 -1.34
C ASN A 313 -1.25 20.75 -0.90
N GLU A 314 -0.66 21.59 -1.75
CA GLU A 314 -0.26 22.97 -1.38
C GLU A 314 -1.43 23.86 -0.95
N GLU A 315 -2.67 23.56 -1.35
CA GLU A 315 -3.87 24.32 -0.99
C GLU A 315 -4.68 23.69 0.15
N LEU A 316 -4.18 22.61 0.76
CA LEU A 316 -4.85 21.92 1.85
C LEU A 316 -4.49 22.55 3.21
N HIS A 317 -5.45 23.26 3.78
CA HIS A 317 -5.35 23.86 5.10
C HIS A 317 -5.73 22.87 6.21
N GLY A 318 -5.25 23.13 7.42
CA GLY A 318 -5.65 22.35 8.59
C GLY A 318 -4.93 22.79 9.86
N SER A 319 -5.29 22.14 10.96
CA SER A 319 -4.58 22.22 12.24
C SER A 319 -4.64 20.86 12.91
N LEU A 320 -3.64 20.55 13.73
CA LEU A 320 -3.64 19.30 14.49
C LEU A 320 -4.64 19.40 15.66
N PRO A 321 -5.50 18.39 15.89
CA PRO A 321 -6.37 18.34 17.05
C PRO A 321 -5.61 17.84 18.28
N GLU A 322 -6.22 17.99 19.45
CA GLU A 322 -5.77 17.21 20.61
C GLU A 322 -5.93 15.71 20.35
N PHE A 323 -4.90 14.91 20.65
CA PHE A 323 -4.90 13.46 20.47
C PHE A 323 -5.26 12.73 21.76
N PRO A 324 -6.36 11.95 21.79
CA PRO A 324 -6.66 11.14 22.97
C PRO A 324 -5.65 10.02 23.18
N ASN A 325 -5.64 9.41 24.37
CA ASN A 325 -4.81 8.25 24.65
C ASN A 325 -5.17 7.02 23.78
N ASN A 326 -4.24 6.05 23.71
CA ASN A 326 -4.45 4.74 23.07
C ASN A 326 -4.80 4.80 21.57
N ARG A 327 -4.14 5.67 20.82
CA ARG A 327 -4.29 5.75 19.36
C ARG A 327 -3.30 4.83 18.65
N SER A 328 -3.69 4.41 17.45
CA SER A 328 -2.90 3.50 16.61
C SER A 328 -2.00 4.20 15.60
N LEU A 329 -1.94 5.55 15.62
CA LEU A 329 -1.22 6.35 14.62
C LEU A 329 0.28 6.10 14.72
N ARG A 330 0.87 5.65 13.62
CA ARG A 330 2.29 5.31 13.44
C ARG A 330 3.01 6.32 12.54
N SER A 331 2.33 6.84 11.54
CA SER A 331 2.93 7.78 10.60
C SER A 331 1.96 8.93 10.29
N LEU A 332 2.44 10.15 10.48
CA LEU A 332 1.74 11.40 10.20
C LEU A 332 2.60 12.23 9.25
N VAL A 333 2.20 12.27 7.98
CA VAL A 333 2.94 12.97 6.92
C VAL A 333 2.05 14.07 6.32
N LEU A 334 2.39 15.32 6.61
CA LEU A 334 1.66 16.53 6.22
C LEU A 334 2.56 17.53 5.48
N GLY A 335 3.75 17.12 5.05
CA GLY A 335 4.73 17.99 4.40
C GLY A 335 4.18 18.66 3.14
N PHE A 336 4.59 19.90 2.84
CA PHE A 336 4.15 20.66 1.67
C PHE A 336 2.61 20.81 1.57
N THR A 337 1.96 21.15 2.70
CA THR A 337 0.52 21.51 2.76
C THR A 337 0.36 22.96 3.27
N LYS A 338 -0.83 23.38 3.70
CA LYS A 338 -1.07 24.62 4.47
C LYS A 338 -1.57 24.34 5.89
N PHE A 339 -1.23 23.17 6.45
CA PHE A 339 -1.44 22.92 7.88
C PHE A 339 -0.65 23.92 8.72
N SER A 340 -1.29 24.46 9.76
CA SER A 340 -0.76 25.56 10.56
C SER A 340 -1.21 25.48 12.01
N GLY A 341 -0.70 26.41 12.83
CA GLY A 341 -1.00 26.50 14.25
C GLY A 341 0.08 25.86 15.13
N LEU A 342 -0.30 25.56 16.37
CA LEU A 342 0.58 24.97 17.38
C LEU A 342 0.58 23.44 17.28
N LEU A 343 1.68 22.80 17.67
CA LEU A 343 1.66 21.37 17.98
C LEU A 343 1.02 21.17 19.36
N PRO A 344 0.00 20.30 19.48
CA PRO A 344 -0.67 20.05 20.76
C PRO A 344 0.23 19.20 21.67
N GLU A 345 0.25 19.50 22.98
CA GLU A 345 0.99 18.69 23.97
C GLU A 345 0.54 17.22 24.00
N SER A 346 -0.73 16.97 23.64
CA SER A 346 -1.27 15.62 23.55
C SER A 346 -0.69 14.76 22.42
N ILE A 347 0.16 15.31 21.53
CA ILE A 347 0.93 14.50 20.58
C ILE A 347 1.75 13.42 21.30
N GLY A 348 2.19 13.71 22.54
CA GLY A 348 2.84 12.74 23.42
C GLY A 348 1.99 11.53 23.80
N ASN A 349 0.66 11.54 23.56
CA ASN A 349 -0.23 10.41 23.80
C ASN A 349 -0.13 9.33 22.71
N LEU A 350 0.46 9.64 21.55
CA LEU A 350 0.61 8.74 20.42
C LEU A 350 1.79 7.79 20.62
N LYS A 351 1.71 6.91 21.63
CA LYS A 351 2.83 6.06 22.08
C LYS A 351 3.39 5.09 21.04
N VAL A 352 2.67 4.86 19.94
CA VAL A 352 3.09 3.98 18.84
C VAL A 352 3.52 4.74 17.58
N LEU A 353 3.68 6.07 17.67
CA LEU A 353 4.10 6.91 16.57
C LEU A 353 5.58 6.68 16.26
N GLU A 354 5.86 6.48 14.97
CA GLU A 354 7.17 6.12 14.41
C GLU A 354 7.72 7.24 13.52
N THR A 355 6.86 7.87 12.72
CA THR A 355 7.25 8.92 11.77
C THR A 355 6.34 10.14 11.90
N ILE A 356 6.96 11.32 11.97
CA ILE A 356 6.30 12.61 11.82
C ILE A 356 7.06 13.39 10.76
N ASP A 357 6.35 13.80 9.71
CA ASP A 357 6.82 14.76 8.73
C ASP A 357 5.81 15.91 8.62
N LEU A 358 6.22 17.09 9.10
CA LEU A 358 5.44 18.32 9.07
C LEU A 358 6.18 19.43 8.30
N VAL A 359 7.06 19.07 7.35
CA VAL A 359 7.85 20.05 6.60
C VAL A 359 6.94 21.03 5.88
N ASN A 360 6.92 22.29 6.33
CA ASN A 360 6.00 23.28 5.79
C ASN A 360 6.38 24.69 6.26
N TYR A 361 5.74 25.74 5.75
CA TYR A 361 6.06 27.14 6.06
C TYR A 361 5.12 27.81 7.10
N SER A 362 4.39 27.00 7.89
CA SER A 362 3.15 27.46 8.52
C SER A 362 2.92 27.07 9.99
N PHE A 363 3.55 26.02 10.52
CA PHE A 363 3.45 25.73 11.97
C PHE A 363 4.26 26.75 12.79
N ASN A 364 3.83 27.01 14.03
CA ASN A 364 4.46 28.01 14.89
C ASN A 364 4.42 27.61 16.37
N GLY A 365 5.02 28.47 17.21
CA GLY A 365 5.08 28.27 18.66
C GLY A 365 6.13 27.24 19.09
N PRO A 366 6.15 26.84 20.37
CA PRO A 366 7.12 25.88 20.89
C PRO A 366 6.85 24.46 20.40
N ILE A 367 7.92 23.67 20.30
CA ILE A 367 7.84 22.22 20.07
C ILE A 367 7.58 21.54 21.42
N PRO A 368 6.48 20.78 21.60
CA PRO A 368 6.18 20.06 22.83
C PRO A 368 7.29 19.10 23.24
N SER A 369 7.75 19.19 24.50
CA SER A 369 8.78 18.27 25.03
C SER A 369 8.33 16.80 25.04
N SER A 370 7.01 16.58 25.09
CA SER A 370 6.38 15.26 25.04
C SER A 370 6.64 14.52 23.72
N LEU A 371 6.93 15.26 22.63
CA LEU A 371 7.25 14.71 21.32
C LEU A 371 8.56 13.92 21.33
N PHE A 372 9.60 14.47 21.96
CA PHE A 372 10.91 13.83 22.13
C PHE A 372 10.88 12.67 23.14
N SER A 373 9.77 12.49 23.85
CA SER A 373 9.55 11.42 24.82
C SER A 373 8.77 10.23 24.26
N LEU A 374 8.45 10.23 22.96
CA LEU A 374 7.74 9.14 22.30
C LEU A 374 8.65 7.92 22.13
N PRO A 375 8.24 6.72 22.61
CA PRO A 375 9.15 5.58 22.74
C PRO A 375 9.48 4.89 21.41
N LEU A 376 8.62 5.01 20.40
CA LEU A 376 8.82 4.36 19.09
C LEU A 376 9.17 5.34 17.97
N LEU A 377 9.35 6.63 18.27
CA LEU A 377 9.62 7.64 17.26
C LEU A 377 11.01 7.42 16.66
N VAL A 378 11.07 7.25 15.35
CA VAL A 378 12.27 6.99 14.54
C VAL A 378 12.62 8.21 13.69
N GLU A 379 11.62 8.91 13.17
CA GLU A 379 11.80 10.02 12.25
C GLU A 379 10.95 11.22 12.67
N LEU A 380 11.60 12.37 12.84
CA LEU A 380 10.96 13.63 13.19
C LEU A 380 11.48 14.74 12.27
N VAL A 381 10.65 15.13 11.30
CA VAL A 381 10.97 16.17 10.32
C VAL A 381 10.01 17.34 10.52
N LEU A 382 10.52 18.44 11.07
CA LEU A 382 9.79 19.66 11.39
C LEU A 382 10.37 20.88 10.65
N SER A 383 11.22 20.65 9.66
CA SER A 383 11.95 21.72 8.98
C SER A 383 11.06 22.70 8.22
N HIS A 384 11.62 23.86 7.92
CA HIS A 384 11.00 24.95 7.17
C HIS A 384 9.82 25.67 7.85
N ASN A 385 9.55 25.42 9.13
CA ASN A 385 8.43 26.02 9.87
C ASN A 385 8.82 27.32 10.60
N ARG A 386 7.93 27.81 11.46
CA ARG A 386 8.14 28.98 12.34
C ARG A 386 8.15 28.58 13.81
N PHE A 387 8.63 27.37 14.11
CA PHE A 387 8.74 26.93 15.50
C PHE A 387 9.72 27.82 16.26
N SER A 388 9.37 28.20 17.47
CA SER A 388 10.10 29.19 18.27
C SER A 388 10.24 28.77 19.72
N GLY A 389 11.03 29.52 20.48
CA GLY A 389 11.33 29.21 21.88
C GLY A 389 12.44 28.18 22.02
N HIS A 390 12.58 27.65 23.23
CA HIS A 390 13.72 26.85 23.64
C HIS A 390 13.39 25.36 23.59
N LEU A 391 14.31 24.55 23.09
CA LEU A 391 14.24 23.11 23.28
C LEU A 391 14.56 22.79 24.75
N SER A 392 13.72 21.98 25.39
CA SER A 392 13.93 21.56 26.78
C SER A 392 14.92 20.39 26.85
N GLU A 393 15.61 20.24 27.98
CA GLU A 393 16.36 18.99 28.25
C GLU A 393 15.38 17.80 28.35
N PHE A 394 15.75 16.69 27.73
CA PHE A 394 14.94 15.50 27.63
C PHE A 394 15.32 14.51 28.74
N SER A 395 14.32 14.05 29.50
CA SER A 395 14.52 13.09 30.59
C SER A 395 14.77 11.65 30.11
N ASN A 396 14.40 11.34 28.86
CA ASN A 396 14.48 9.98 28.30
C ASN A 396 15.79 9.75 27.52
N ALA A 397 16.74 9.04 28.14
CA ALA A 397 18.00 8.63 27.53
C ALA A 397 17.88 7.45 26.51
N TYR A 398 16.66 7.01 26.18
CA TYR A 398 16.40 5.80 25.37
C TYR A 398 15.44 6.06 24.19
N SER A 399 15.64 7.17 23.47
CA SER A 399 14.90 7.44 22.24
C SER A 399 15.35 6.50 21.11
N ASN A 400 14.40 6.06 20.28
CA ASN A 400 14.66 5.33 19.03
C ASN A 400 14.86 6.25 17.83
N LEU A 401 14.94 7.56 18.06
CA LEU A 401 15.07 8.56 17.02
C LEU A 401 16.36 8.34 16.22
N VAL A 402 16.23 8.27 14.90
CA VAL A 402 17.31 8.07 13.94
C VAL A 402 17.51 9.33 13.11
N ASN A 403 16.43 9.96 12.66
CA ASN A 403 16.47 11.20 11.88
C ASN A 403 15.72 12.32 12.60
N LEU A 404 16.41 13.43 12.84
CA LEU A 404 15.82 14.66 13.35
C LEU A 404 16.20 15.84 12.47
N ASP A 405 15.19 16.44 11.86
CA ASP A 405 15.34 17.67 11.10
C ASP A 405 14.47 18.78 11.69
N LEU A 406 15.13 19.74 12.35
CA LEU A 406 14.54 20.97 12.87
C LEU A 406 15.01 22.20 12.10
N SER A 407 15.69 22.01 10.96
CA SER A 407 16.31 23.11 10.22
C SER A 407 15.28 24.13 9.72
N PHE A 408 15.74 25.36 9.42
CA PHE A 408 14.89 26.44 8.92
C PHE A 408 13.68 26.74 9.83
N ASN A 409 13.95 27.05 11.10
CA ASN A 409 12.95 27.45 12.09
C ASN A 409 13.44 28.70 12.87
N ASN A 410 12.68 29.10 13.89
CA ASN A 410 13.00 30.22 14.80
C ASN A 410 13.38 29.74 16.21
N LEU A 411 13.90 28.51 16.34
CA LEU A 411 14.28 27.95 17.63
C LEU A 411 15.48 28.71 18.19
N GLU A 412 15.48 28.94 19.51
CA GLU A 412 16.48 29.78 20.18
C GLU A 412 17.00 29.14 21.47
N GLY A 413 18.04 29.76 22.03
CA GLY A 413 18.70 29.28 23.23
C GLY A 413 19.78 28.22 22.95
N PRO A 414 20.26 27.51 23.98
CA PRO A 414 21.24 26.44 23.82
C PRO A 414 20.60 25.19 23.23
N ILE A 415 21.35 24.44 22.42
CA ILE A 415 20.94 23.09 22.00
C ILE A 415 21.01 22.17 23.23
N PRO A 416 19.95 21.39 23.55
CA PRO A 416 19.96 20.52 24.72
C PRO A 416 21.02 19.43 24.64
N ALA A 417 21.76 19.21 25.72
CA ALA A 417 22.79 18.17 25.77
C ALA A 417 22.17 16.77 25.62
N SER A 418 20.96 16.58 26.11
CA SER A 418 20.21 15.31 26.03
C SER A 418 19.97 14.81 24.61
N ILE A 419 19.94 15.67 23.59
CA ILE A 419 19.72 15.25 22.19
C ILE A 419 20.82 14.32 21.68
N PHE A 420 22.04 14.48 22.23
CA PHE A 420 23.22 13.69 21.89
C PHE A 420 23.29 12.36 22.65
N ASN A 421 22.35 12.08 23.55
CA ASN A 421 22.25 10.81 24.27
C ASN A 421 21.42 9.75 23.52
N PHE A 422 20.82 10.10 22.37
CA PHE A 422 20.03 9.15 21.58
C PHE A 422 20.96 8.11 20.91
N GLY A 423 20.85 6.85 21.34
CA GLY A 423 21.78 5.79 20.92
C GLY A 423 21.69 5.34 19.45
N GLY A 424 20.59 5.69 18.76
CA GLY A 424 20.31 5.29 17.37
C GLY A 424 20.50 6.40 16.32
N PHE A 425 20.97 7.58 16.71
CA PHE A 425 20.92 8.78 15.89
C PHE A 425 21.83 8.70 14.66
N GLY A 426 21.27 8.87 13.47
CA GLY A 426 21.96 8.84 12.17
C GLY A 426 22.08 10.22 11.54
N GLU A 427 21.00 11.00 11.51
CA GLU A 427 20.95 12.32 10.84
C GLU A 427 20.43 13.40 11.79
N LEU A 428 21.17 14.51 11.89
CA LEU A 428 20.81 15.69 12.68
C LEU A 428 20.90 16.96 11.83
N SER A 429 19.78 17.64 11.66
CA SER A 429 19.73 18.95 11.00
C SER A 429 19.11 19.99 11.93
N LEU A 430 19.91 20.97 12.36
CA LEU A 430 19.53 22.10 13.21
C LEU A 430 19.79 23.46 12.55
N SER A 431 20.37 23.46 11.34
CA SER A 431 20.78 24.66 10.62
C SER A 431 19.65 25.65 10.39
N SER A 432 20.01 26.92 10.14
CA SER A 432 19.04 28.00 9.91
C SER A 432 18.03 28.17 11.05
N ASN A 433 18.53 28.16 12.29
CA ASN A 433 17.83 28.54 13.53
C ASN A 433 18.56 29.67 14.26
N ASN A 434 18.09 30.06 15.45
CA ASN A 434 18.67 31.10 16.30
C ASN A 434 19.35 30.51 17.56
N PHE A 435 19.96 29.33 17.45
CA PHE A 435 20.65 28.69 18.57
C PHE A 435 21.89 29.49 18.99
N SER A 436 22.06 29.70 20.29
CA SER A 436 23.13 30.55 20.84
C SER A 436 24.41 29.80 21.19
N ASN A 437 24.29 28.52 21.55
CA ASN A 437 25.40 27.69 21.99
C ASN A 437 25.25 26.23 21.54
N PHE A 438 26.36 25.64 21.12
CA PHE A 438 26.49 24.21 20.90
C PHE A 438 27.11 23.56 22.16
N PRO A 439 26.47 22.55 22.78
CA PRO A 439 26.81 22.12 24.14
C PRO A 439 28.15 21.36 24.31
N PHE A 440 28.95 21.12 23.25
CA PHE A 440 30.20 20.32 23.38
C PHE A 440 31.30 20.63 22.34
N ASN A 441 32.54 20.18 22.61
CA ASN A 441 33.68 20.15 21.67
C ASN A 441 33.59 19.04 20.59
N GLY A 442 32.39 18.65 20.16
CA GLY A 442 32.14 17.68 19.09
C GLY A 442 31.50 16.34 19.54
N PRO A 443 31.05 15.51 18.58
CA PRO A 443 30.25 14.30 18.82
C PRO A 443 31.10 13.10 19.26
N GLN A 444 31.74 13.16 20.44
CA GLN A 444 32.56 12.04 20.93
C GLN A 444 31.74 10.80 21.35
N HIS A 445 30.41 10.91 21.40
CA HIS A 445 29.51 9.85 21.88
C HIS A 445 28.47 9.33 20.86
N LEU A 446 28.36 9.95 19.68
CA LEU A 446 27.40 9.55 18.65
C LEU A 446 28.04 8.61 17.62
N LYS A 447 28.17 7.33 17.96
CA LYS A 447 28.85 6.32 17.10
C LYS A 447 28.13 6.03 15.78
N ASN A 448 26.83 6.36 15.68
CA ASN A 448 25.99 6.05 14.53
C ASN A 448 25.67 7.29 13.65
N LEU A 449 26.16 8.48 14.01
CA LEU A 449 25.86 9.71 13.28
C LEU A 449 26.57 9.71 11.93
N THR A 450 25.79 9.77 10.86
CA THR A 450 26.26 9.84 9.46
C THR A 450 26.20 11.25 8.90
N PHE A 451 25.30 12.11 9.40
CA PHE A 451 25.13 13.47 8.92
C PHE A 451 24.82 14.45 10.06
N ILE A 452 25.45 15.62 10.03
CA ILE A 452 25.20 16.72 10.96
C ILE A 452 25.26 18.06 10.22
N ASP A 453 24.20 18.86 10.39
CA ASP A 453 24.08 20.24 9.89
C ASP A 453 23.57 21.14 11.03
N LEU A 454 24.26 22.24 11.34
CA LEU A 454 24.07 23.03 12.58
C LEU A 454 23.80 24.51 12.33
#